data_AF-K1SYY9-F1
#
_entry.id   AF-K1SYY9-F1
#
_cell.length_a   1.000
_cell.length_b   1.000
_cell.length_c   1.000
_cell.angle_alpha   90.00
_cell.angle_beta   90.00
_cell.angle_gamma   90.00
#
_symmetry.space_group_name_H-M   'P 1'
#
loop_
_entity.id
_entity.type
_entity.pdbx_description
1 polymer ?
#
loop_
_entity_poly.entity_id
_entity_poly.type
_entity_poly.pdbx_seq_one_letter_code
_entity_poly.pdbx_strand_id
1 'polypeptide(L)' 'DRWLHGFDDTESAILETVDLVRNHPLVPSDVVVKGYIMDSTTGALTPISE' A
#
# COMPACT_ATOMS: atom_id res chain seq x y z
N ASP A 1 -5.62 12.22 -20.95
CA ASP A 1 -6.21 10.87 -20.97
C ASP A 1 -5.37 9.81 -20.25
N ARG A 2 -5.00 10.00 -18.98
CA ARG A 2 -4.36 8.95 -18.16
C ARG A 2 -4.84 9.02 -16.69
N TRP A 3 -6.15 9.09 -16.52
CA TRP A 3 -6.79 8.96 -15.21
C TRP A 3 -7.24 7.49 -15.09
N LEU A 4 -6.72 6.76 -14.10
CA LEU A 4 -6.99 5.34 -13.74
C LEU A 4 -6.10 4.24 -14.38
N HIS A 5 -4.77 4.28 -14.20
CA HIS A 5 -3.89 3.13 -14.43
C HIS A 5 -3.66 2.26 -13.16
N GLY A 6 -4.53 2.35 -12.16
CA GLY A 6 -4.31 1.77 -10.83
C GLY A 6 -4.75 0.31 -10.64
N PHE A 7 -5.12 -0.41 -11.70
CA PHE A 7 -5.78 -1.72 -11.57
C PHE A 7 -5.02 -2.91 -12.16
N ASP A 8 -3.86 -2.70 -12.80
CA ASP A 8 -3.15 -3.82 -13.42
C ASP A 8 -2.38 -4.66 -12.39
N ASP A 9 -1.88 -4.02 -11.32
CA ASP A 9 -1.23 -4.69 -10.19
C ASP A 9 -1.44 -3.94 -8.87
N THR A 10 -2.45 -4.39 -8.12
CA THR A 10 -2.80 -3.81 -6.81
C THR A 10 -1.71 -4.03 -5.76
N GLU A 11 -0.99 -5.15 -5.81
CA GLU A 11 0.07 -5.44 -4.85
C GLU A 11 1.23 -4.46 -5.04
N SER A 12 1.69 -4.28 -6.28
CA SER A 12 2.74 -3.30 -6.60
C SER A 12 2.36 -1.87 -6.22
N ALA A 13 1.11 -1.46 -6.45
CA ALA A 13 0.64 -0.12 -6.09
C ALA A 13 0.65 0.12 -4.57
N ILE A 14 0.31 -0.91 -3.78
CA ILE A 14 0.37 -0.85 -2.33
C ILE A 14 1.83 -0.78 -1.86
N LEU A 15 2.72 -1.59 -2.43
CA LEU A 15 4.16 -1.56 -2.11
C LEU A 15 4.78 -0.19 -2.41
N GLU A 16 4.48 0.41 -3.56
CA GLU A 16 4.96 1.77 -3.91
C GLU A 16 4.45 2.82 -2.91
N THR A 17 3.18 2.71 -2.51
CA THR A 17 2.60 3.63 -1.52
C THR A 17 3.23 3.45 -0.13
N VAL A 18 3.47 2.21 0.29
CA VAL A 18 4.14 1.90 1.55
C VAL A 18 5.56 2.47 1.54
N ASP A 19 6.29 2.32 0.44
CA ASP A 19 7.65 2.84 0.28
C ASP A 19 7.69 4.39 0.34
N LEU A 20 6.75 5.05 -0.35
CA LEU A 20 6.62 6.50 -0.32
C LEU A 20 6.37 7.02 1.11
N VAL A 21 5.44 6.40 1.83
CA VAL A 21 5.08 6.84 3.19
C VAL A 21 6.23 6.55 4.17
N ARG A 22 6.81 5.35 4.15
CA ARG A 22 7.89 4.98 5.10
C ARG A 22 9.14 5.84 4.94
N ASN A 23 9.42 6.31 3.72
CA ASN A 23 10.61 7.11 3.41
C ASN A 23 10.31 8.62 3.42
N HIS A 24 9.08 9.02 3.76
CA HIS A 24 8.72 10.43 3.76
C HIS A 24 9.46 11.19 4.89
N PRO A 25 10.05 12.37 4.64
CA PRO A 25 10.86 13.11 5.63
C PRO A 25 10.15 13.48 6.94
N LEU A 26 8.81 13.47 6.94
CA LEU A 26 7.98 13.76 8.11
C LEU A 26 7.54 12.50 8.88
N VAL A 27 7.85 11.31 8.39
CA VAL A 27 7.57 10.06 9.09
C VAL A 27 8.79 9.69 9.93
N PRO A 28 8.66 9.61 11.27
CA PRO A 28 9.75 9.19 12.14
C PRO A 28 10.23 7.77 11.83
N SER A 29 11.53 7.50 12.03
CA SER A 29 12.15 6.22 11.69
C SER A 29 11.69 5.03 12.54
N ASP A 30 11.05 5.30 13.68
CA ASP A 30 10.48 4.29 14.58
C ASP A 30 9.02 3.94 14.26
N VAL A 31 8.41 4.60 13.26
CA VAL A 31 7.06 4.28 12.79
C VAL A 31 7.11 3.15 11.76
N VAL A 32 6.35 2.08 12.02
CA VAL A 32 6.21 0.94 11.11
C VAL A 32 5.03 1.16 10.17
N VAL A 33 5.30 1.16 8.86
CA VAL A 33 4.29 1.23 7.80
C VAL A 33 4.10 -0.17 7.19
N LYS A 34 2.86 -0.60 7.01
CA LYS A 34 2.49 -1.91 6.41
C LYS A 34 1.34 -1.75 5.42
N GLY A 35 1.33 -2.57 4.37
CA GLY A 35 0.26 -2.62 3.36
C GLY A 35 -0.64 -3.85 3.55
N TYR A 36 -1.93 -3.69 3.25
CA TYR A 36 -2.92 -4.76 3.27
C TYR A 36 -3.90 -4.62 2.11
N ILE A 37 -4.40 -5.74 1.61
CA ILE A 37 -5.60 -5.81 0.78
C ILE A 37 -6.77 -6.26 1.65
N MET A 38 -7.89 -5.54 1.57
CA MET A 38 -9.13 -5.88 2.27
C MET A 38 -10.13 -6.51 1.31
N ASP A 39 -10.66 -7.68 1.67
CA ASP A 39 -11.85 -8.22 1.04
C ASP A 39 -13.06 -7.37 1.45
N SER A 40 -13.74 -6.76 0.47
CA SER A 40 -14.81 -5.78 0.72
C SER A 40 -16.13 -6.40 1.22
N THR A 41 -16.29 -7.72 1.13
CA THR A 41 -17.52 -8.43 1.54
C THR A 41 -17.40 -9.03 2.92
N THR A 42 -16.23 -9.57 3.25
CA THR A 42 -15.93 -10.30 4.48
C THR A 42 -15.11 -9.47 5.48
N GLY A 43 -14.40 -8.45 5.01
CA GLY A 43 -13.47 -7.65 5.81
C GLY A 43 -12.13 -8.33 6.10
N ALA A 44 -11.87 -9.51 5.52
CA ALA A 44 -10.60 -10.20 5.69
C ALA A 44 -9.44 -9.34 5.16
N LEU A 45 -8.34 -9.30 5.92
CA LEU A 45 -7.14 -8.56 5.56
C LEU A 45 -6.03 -9.52 5.15
N THR A 46 -5.52 -9.33 3.95
CA THR A 46 -4.33 -10.01 3.46
C THR A 46 -3.14 -9.07 3.58
N PRO A 47 -2.13 -9.37 4.43
CA PRO A 47 -0.91 -8.59 4.47
C PRO A 47 -0.15 -8.73 3.16
N ILE A 48 0.38 -7.61 2.66
CA ILE A 48 1.33 -7.62 1.55
C ILE A 48 2.73 -7.58 2.15
N SER A 49 3.55 -8.56 1.78
CA SER A 49 4.95 -8.67 2.21
C SER A 49 5.84 -8.46 0.99
N GLU A 50 6.96 -7.75 1.16
CA GLU A 50 8.07 -7.77 0.20
C GLU A 50 8.75 -9.14 0.13
#